data_AF-A0A1B6J8R6-F1
#
_entry.id   AF-A0A1B6J8R6-F1
#
_cell.length_a   1.000
_cell.length_b   1.000
_cell.length_c   1.000
_cell.angle_alpha   90.00
_cell.angle_beta   90.00
_cell.angle_gamma   90.00
#
_symmetry.space_group_name_H-M   'P 1'
#
loop_
_entity.id
_entity.type
_entity.pdbx_description
1 polymer ?
#
loop_
_entity_poly.entity_id
_entity_poly.type
_entity_poly.pdbx_seq_one_letter_code
_entity_poly.pdbx_strand_id
1 'polypeptide(L)'
;SHFTIFKRRRCFLDNNQYFQLDIYREPCHPRCIGLILLETYSALDNGALEKCLPKFLTLVEEVTGNPAYSMFNLSLREEWNKTTKFCRAFQGDDKEKIKINNNESPHEGREVNGGV
;
A
#
# COMPACT_ATOMS: atom_id res chain seq x y z
N SER A 1 -4.49 9.56 22.19
CA SER A 1 -3.10 9.18 22.47
C SER A 1 -2.63 8.25 21.36
N HIS A 2 -1.37 8.36 20.93
CA HIS A 2 -0.85 7.66 19.75
C HIS A 2 0.33 6.73 20.10
N PHE A 3 0.50 5.65 19.35
CA PHE A 3 1.68 4.80 19.33
C PHE A 3 2.76 5.40 18.43
N THR A 4 4.02 5.17 18.79
CA THR A 4 5.12 5.36 17.85
C THR A 4 5.03 4.30 16.77
N ILE A 5 5.07 4.72 15.50
CA ILE A 5 5.11 3.81 14.35
C ILE A 5 6.57 3.55 13.99
N PHE A 6 6.95 2.28 13.95
CA PHE A 6 8.23 1.84 13.43
C PHE A 6 8.05 1.32 12.01
N LYS A 7 8.81 1.88 11.06
CA LYS A 7 8.77 1.47 9.66
C LYS A 7 10.14 1.62 9.01
N ARG A 8 10.40 0.81 7.98
CA ARG A 8 11.54 0.97 7.07
C ARG A 8 11.01 1.51 5.74
N ARG A 9 11.40 2.73 5.40
CA ARG A 9 11.08 3.36 4.13
C ARG A 9 12.16 3.05 3.09
N ARG A 10 11.76 2.54 1.93
CA ARG A 10 12.62 2.42 0.75
C ARG A 10 12.12 3.41 -0.30
N CYS A 11 13.01 4.23 -0.83
CA CYS A 11 12.67 5.18 -1.88
C CYS A 11 13.34 4.77 -3.18
N PHE A 12 12.62 4.85 -4.29
CA PHE A 12 13.15 4.52 -5.61
C PHE A 12 12.43 5.32 -6.69
N LEU A 13 13.07 5.38 -7.86
CA LEU A 13 12.50 5.95 -9.07
C LEU A 13 12.21 4.81 -10.05
N ASP A 14 11.02 4.77 -10.60
CA ASP A 14 10.64 3.85 -11.68
C ASP A 14 9.67 4.56 -12.64
N ASN A 15 9.81 4.34 -13.95
CA ASN A 15 9.03 5.03 -14.99
C ASN A 15 8.91 6.56 -14.79
N ASN A 16 10.00 7.20 -14.36
CA ASN A 16 10.05 8.63 -14.04
C ASN A 16 9.09 9.08 -12.92
N GLN A 17 8.60 8.15 -12.11
CA GLN A 17 7.78 8.40 -10.93
C GLN A 17 8.57 8.03 -9.68
N TYR A 18 8.54 8.91 -8.68
CA TYR A 18 9.19 8.67 -7.39
C TYR A 18 8.24 7.95 -6.45
N PHE A 19 8.71 6.88 -5.83
CA PHE A 19 7.91 6.04 -4.94
C PHE A 19 8.56 5.94 -3.55
N GLN A 20 7.70 5.86 -2.53
CA GLN A 20 8.06 5.54 -1.15
C GLN A 20 7.37 4.25 -0.75
N LEU A 21 8.15 3.21 -0.45
CA LEU A 21 7.65 1.93 0.04
C LEU A 21 7.90 1.82 1.54
N ASP A 22 6.83 1.90 2.32
CA ASP A 22 6.84 1.82 3.76
C ASP A 22 6.55 0.40 4.23
N ILE A 23 7.55 -0.22 4.85
CA ILE A 23 7.44 -1.56 5.43
C ILE A 23 7.34 -1.40 6.94
N TYR A 24 6.16 -1.67 7.51
CA TYR A 24 5.92 -1.53 8.95
C TYR A 24 6.63 -2.64 9.72
N ARG A 25 7.16 -2.30 10.91
CA ARG A 25 7.99 -3.19 11.73
C ARG A 25 7.50 -3.24 13.16
N GLU A 26 7.75 -4.36 13.80
CA GLU A 26 7.55 -4.52 15.24
C GLU A 26 8.56 -3.68 16.05
N PRO A 27 8.19 -3.21 17.26
CA PRO A 27 6.87 -3.33 17.88
C PRO A 27 5.84 -2.40 17.21
N CYS A 28 4.67 -2.92 16.85
CA CYS A 28 3.61 -2.13 16.21
C CYS A 28 2.21 -2.57 16.65
N HIS A 29 1.20 -1.74 16.35
CA HIS A 29 -0.19 -2.14 16.54
C HIS A 29 -0.51 -3.37 15.67
N PRO A 30 -1.38 -4.29 16.11
CA PRO A 30 -1.88 -5.40 15.27
C PRO A 30 -2.33 -5.04 13.85
N ARG A 31 -2.75 -3.78 13.61
CA ARG A 31 -3.20 -3.30 12.28
C ARG A 31 -2.05 -3.03 11.31
N CYS A 32 -0.84 -2.91 11.84
CA CYS A 32 0.38 -2.64 11.07
C CYS A 32 1.22 -3.90 10.85
N ILE A 33 0.83 -5.05 11.41
CA ILE A 33 1.57 -6.31 11.26
C ILE A 33 1.48 -6.75 9.80
N GLY A 34 2.64 -6.89 9.14
CA GLY A 34 2.73 -7.25 7.73
C GLY A 34 2.30 -6.15 6.75
N LEU A 35 1.95 -4.95 7.23
CA LEU A 35 1.50 -3.86 6.38
C LEU A 35 2.67 -3.29 5.56
N ILE A 36 2.46 -3.15 4.25
CA ILE A 36 3.35 -2.45 3.32
C ILE A 36 2.51 -1.44 2.54
N LEU A 37 2.94 -0.18 2.53
CA LEU A 37 2.29 0.89 1.76
C LEU A 37 3.24 1.43 0.69
N LEU A 38 2.76 1.53 -0.55
CA LEU A 38 3.43 2.23 -1.64
C LEU A 38 2.78 3.60 -1.80
N GLU A 39 3.51 4.66 -1.48
CA GLU A 39 3.08 6.05 -1.60
C GLU A 39 3.78 6.72 -2.79
N THR A 40 3.05 7.55 -3.51
CA THR A 40 3.61 8.40 -4.58
C THR A 40 2.83 9.70 -4.69
N TYR A 41 3.51 10.76 -5.12
CA TYR A 41 2.88 12.04 -5.44
C TYR A 41 3.03 12.25 -6.94
N SER A 42 1.92 12.40 -7.63
CA SER A 42 1.90 12.59 -9.08
C SER A 42 0.91 13.67 -9.49
N ALA A 43 1.23 14.37 -10.57
CA ALA A 43 0.31 15.25 -11.28
C ALA A 43 -0.31 14.55 -12.50
N LEU A 44 0.02 13.28 -12.72
CA LEU A 44 -0.59 12.45 -13.75
C LEU A 44 -2.03 12.13 -13.37
N ASP A 45 -2.90 12.01 -14.37
CA ASP A 45 -4.21 11.40 -14.18
C ASP A 45 -4.07 9.91 -13.80
N ASN A 46 -5.11 9.34 -13.20
CA ASN A 46 -5.08 7.96 -12.70
C ASN A 46 -4.74 6.93 -13.78
N GLY A 47 -5.19 7.12 -15.03
CA GLY A 47 -4.93 6.19 -16.12
C GLY A 47 -3.49 6.25 -16.62
N ALA A 48 -2.87 7.44 -16.60
CA ALA A 48 -1.44 7.59 -16.87
C ALA A 48 -0.60 7.06 -15.72
N LEU A 49 -0.98 7.33 -14.46
CA LEU A 49 -0.27 6.87 -13.28
C LEU A 49 -0.28 5.33 -13.17
N GLU A 50 -1.40 4.68 -13.50
CA GLU A 50 -1.52 3.21 -13.53
C GLU A 50 -0.42 2.57 -14.39
N LYS A 51 -0.10 3.17 -15.55
CA LYS A 51 0.91 2.66 -16.48
C LYS A 51 2.34 2.83 -15.97
N CYS A 52 2.56 3.77 -15.05
CA CYS A 52 3.85 4.05 -14.42
C CYS A 52 4.10 3.19 -13.18
N LEU A 53 3.10 2.45 -12.70
CA LEU A 53 3.24 1.62 -11.50
C LEU A 53 4.33 0.55 -11.67
N PRO A 54 5.12 0.28 -10.61
CA PRO A 54 6.22 -0.67 -10.67
C PRO A 54 5.72 -2.10 -10.89
N LYS A 55 6.01 -2.66 -12.06
CA LYS A 55 5.55 -4.01 -12.47
C LYS A 55 6.15 -5.15 -11.66
N PHE A 56 7.23 -4.89 -10.94
CA PHE A 56 7.88 -5.87 -10.06
C PHE A 56 7.19 -6.00 -8.69
N LEU A 57 6.20 -5.15 -8.38
CA LEU A 57 5.40 -5.23 -7.17
C LEU A 57 3.99 -5.73 -7.51
N THR A 58 3.48 -6.65 -6.70
CA THR A 58 2.06 -6.99 -6.70
C THR A 58 1.31 -6.02 -5.81
N LEU A 59 0.48 -5.17 -6.41
CA LEU A 59 -0.39 -4.25 -5.67
C LEU A 59 -1.68 -4.99 -5.29
N VAL A 60 -2.13 -4.84 -4.05
CA VAL A 60 -3.29 -5.57 -3.53
C VAL A 60 -4.55 -4.71 -3.53
N GLU A 61 -4.43 -3.45 -3.11
CA GLU A 61 -5.54 -2.53 -2.97
C GLU A 61 -5.04 -1.08 -3.15
N GLU A 62 -5.84 -0.23 -3.78
CA GLU A 62 -5.59 1.20 -3.82
C GLU A 62 -6.32 1.88 -2.65
N VAL A 63 -5.53 2.42 -1.73
CA VAL A 63 -6.02 2.91 -0.43
C VAL A 63 -6.01 4.43 -0.30
N THR A 64 -5.84 5.15 -1.42
CA THR A 64 -5.89 6.61 -1.47
C THR A 64 -7.24 7.11 -0.94
N GLY A 65 -7.21 8.08 -0.04
CA GLY A 65 -8.41 8.60 0.61
C GLY A 65 -9.08 7.64 1.60
N ASN A 66 -8.50 6.47 1.88
CA ASN A 66 -9.03 5.60 2.94
C ASN A 66 -8.46 6.03 4.30
N PRO A 67 -9.29 6.56 5.23
CA PRO A 67 -8.81 7.06 6.51
C PRO A 67 -8.12 5.99 7.36
N ALA A 68 -8.45 4.70 7.18
CA ALA A 68 -7.84 3.60 7.92
C ALA A 68 -6.31 3.54 7.74
N TYR A 69 -5.80 3.93 6.57
CA TYR A 69 -4.38 3.86 6.24
C TYR A 69 -3.63 5.19 6.49
N SER A 70 -4.31 6.21 7.01
CA SER A 70 -3.65 7.46 7.41
C SER A 70 -2.70 7.23 8.58
N MET A 71 -1.53 7.88 8.59
CA MET A 71 -0.57 7.78 9.72
C MET A 71 -1.22 8.14 11.06
N PHE A 72 -2.16 9.08 11.03
CA PHE A 72 -2.91 9.48 12.22
C PHE A 72 -3.73 8.31 12.79
N ASN A 73 -4.57 7.66 11.97
CA ASN A 73 -5.41 6.56 12.44
C ASN A 73 -4.59 5.29 12.72
N LEU A 74 -3.56 4.99 11.93
CA LEU A 74 -2.65 3.87 12.17
C LEU A 74 -1.91 3.99 13.50
N SER A 75 -1.63 5.22 13.95
CA SER A 75 -0.99 5.46 15.23
C SER A 75 -1.98 5.55 16.39
N LEU A 76 -3.30 5.50 16.19
CA LEU A 76 -4.25 5.55 17.31
C LEU A 76 -4.07 4.34 18.25
N ARG A 77 -3.95 4.63 19.55
CA ARG A 77 -3.89 3.58 20.58
C ARG A 77 -5.22 2.89 20.83
N GLU A 78 -6.31 3.61 20.62
CA GLU A 78 -7.66 3.12 20.88
C GLU A 78 -8.15 2.29 19.69
N GLU A 79 -9.07 1.36 19.96
CA GLU A 79 -9.74 0.58 18.92
C GLU A 79 -10.65 1.47 18.05
N TRP A 80 -10.52 1.36 16.73
CA TRP A 80 -11.20 2.24 15.76
C TRP A 80 -12.73 2.19 15.85
N ASN A 81 -13.27 1.03 16.22
CA ASN A 81 -14.69 0.77 16.43
C ASN A 81 -15.22 1.26 17.79
N LYS A 82 -14.35 1.71 18.70
CA LYS A 82 -14.73 2.22 20.02
C LYS A 82 -14.37 3.68 20.23
N THR A 83 -13.44 4.22 19.44
CA THR A 83 -12.91 5.57 19.63
C THR A 83 -13.71 6.63 18.86
N THR A 84 -13.92 7.78 19.49
CA THR A 84 -14.44 8.99 18.82
C THR A 84 -13.34 9.77 18.09
N LYS A 85 -12.08 9.36 18.25
CA LYS A 85 -10.90 10.05 17.71
C LYS A 85 -10.53 9.60 16.30
N PHE A 86 -11.23 8.62 15.74
CA PHE A 86 -10.98 8.16 14.38
C PHE A 86 -11.26 9.30 13.38
N CYS A 87 -10.23 9.74 12.69
CA CYS A 87 -10.33 10.87 11.76
C CYS A 87 -10.88 10.41 10.41
N ARG A 88 -11.99 11.00 9.96
CA ARG A 88 -12.62 10.73 8.65
C ARG A 88 -12.43 11.85 7.64
N ALA A 89 -11.59 12.85 7.95
CA ALA A 89 -11.49 14.09 7.18
C ALA A 89 -11.04 13.93 5.72
N PHE A 90 -10.48 12.79 5.35
CA PHE A 90 -9.94 12.52 4.01
C PHE A 90 -10.62 11.35 3.31
N GLN A 91 -11.86 11.01 3.70
CA GLN A 91 -12.63 9.95 3.06
C GLN A 91 -12.93 10.35 1.61
N GLY A 92 -12.14 9.84 0.68
CA GLY A 92 -12.24 10.16 -0.75
C GLY A 92 -13.46 9.49 -1.39
N ASP A 93 -13.96 10.09 -2.46
CA ASP A 93 -15.02 9.48 -3.27
C ASP A 93 -14.46 8.32 -4.10
N ASP A 94 -15.14 7.17 -4.12
CA ASP A 94 -14.69 5.94 -4.83
C ASP A 94 -14.60 6.09 -6.37
N LYS A 95 -14.98 7.24 -6.93
CA LYS A 95 -15.12 7.45 -8.39
C LYS A 95 -13.80 7.66 -9.13
N GLU A 96 -12.70 7.95 -8.43
CA GLU A 96 -11.39 8.26 -9.02
C GLU A 96 -10.29 7.34 -8.46
N LYS A 97 -10.55 6.03 -8.42
CA LYS A 97 -9.56 5.05 -8.00
C LYS A 97 -8.72 4.53 -9.16
N ILE A 98 -7.43 4.31 -8.91
CA ILE A 98 -6.51 3.68 -9.85
C ILE A 98 -6.89 2.20 -9.95
N LYS A 99 -7.01 1.69 -11.18
CA LYS A 99 -7.30 0.27 -11.39
C LYS A 99 -6.03 -0.54 -11.17
N ILE A 100 -6.08 -1.52 -10.29
CA ILE A 100 -4.98 -2.47 -10.11
C ILE A 100 -5.28 -3.67 -11.01
N ASN A 101 -4.57 -3.77 -12.13
CA ASN A 101 -4.65 -4.92 -13.01
C ASN A 101 -3.65 -5.99 -12.57
N ASN A 102 -4.16 -7.08 -12.01
CA ASN A 102 -3.36 -8.26 -11.70
C ASN A 102 -3.04 -8.98 -13.02
N ASN A 103 -1.80 -8.82 -13.50
CA ASN A 103 -1.27 -9.77 -14.47
C ASN A 103 -0.95 -11.07 -13.70
N GLU A 104 -1.91 -11.99 -13.66
CA GLU A 104 -1.61 -13.40 -13.37
C GLU A 104 -0.61 -13.86 -14.43
N SER A 105 0.66 -13.90 -14.06
CA SER A 105 1.66 -14.59 -14.87
C SER A 105 1.38 -16.09 -14.72
N PRO A 106 1.20 -16.85 -15.81
CA PRO A 106 1.11 -18.29 -15.71
C PRO A 106 2.44 -18.78 -15.14
N HIS A 107 2.42 -19.35 -13.93
CA HIS A 107 3.52 -20.17 -13.48
C HIS A 107 3.58 -21.41 -14.37
N GLU A 108 4.35 -21.32 -15.45
CA GLU A 108 4.70 -22.46 -16.29
C GLU A 108 5.56 -23.40 -15.43
N GLY A 109 4.95 -24.48 -14.97
CA GLY A 109 5.61 -25.53 -14.22
C GLY A 109 6.71 -26.15 -15.06
N ARG A 110 7.97 -25.94 -14.70
CA ARG A 110 9.08 -26.75 -15.21
C ARG A 110 8.92 -28.17 -14.66
N GLU A 111 8.40 -29.07 -15.49
CA GLU A 111 8.59 -30.50 -15.31
C GLU A 111 10.09 -30.81 -15.35
N VAL A 112 10.65 -31.14 -14.19
CA VAL A 112 11.96 -31.80 -14.10
C VAL A 112 11.77 -33.26 -14.48
N ASN A 113 12.02 -33.57 -15.76
CA ASN A 113 12.23 -34.94 -16.22
C ASN A 113 13.60 -35.43 -15.71
N GLY A 114 13.60 -36.05 -14.54
CA GLY A 114 14.74 -36.79 -14.00
C GLY A 114 14.69 -38.25 -14.44
N GLY A 115 15.30 -38.56 -15.57
CA GLY A 115 15.63 -39.93 -15.97
C GLY A 115 17.14 -40.06 -16.14
N VAL A 116 17.77 -40.83 -15.25
CA VAL A 116 18.77 -41.89 -15.51
C VAL A 116 18.68 -42.88 -14.35
#